data_AF-A0A0Q0P434-F1
#
_entry.id   AF-A0A0Q0P434-F1
#
_cell.length_a   1.000
_cell.length_b   1.000
_cell.length_c   1.000
_cell.angle_alpha   90.00
_cell.angle_beta   90.00
_cell.angle_gamma   90.00
#
_symmetry.space_group_name_H-M   'P 1'
#
loop_
_entity.id
_entity.type
_entity.pdbx_description
1 polymer ?
#
loop_
_entity_poly.entity_id
_entity_poly.type
_entity_poly.pdbx_seq_one_letter_code
_entity_poly.pdbx_strand_id
1 'polypeptide(L)'
;MKKTFKLSVLCIAMLGLTACSDDDTDTSGLENQIEQLEAQNAELNTKNTELTAANDSLVEDNANLVTKADELQTKAVGYISTFAHQCAEEGVNFDYIDPNAPADEEPLVAAFASAMASDDCMSCHNYEGSDPANVPHGDYGTCSNCHDNPHDETPPVDPGDPQDPTFPQPEPDDTLVDGKTGASGSFYYGTGSFLNADYLAQRLNGSIYNYEWKEVSDGSGAKTLKTACGLQNREYMADMFPNDGKEYQLSAIKNQMGAKLVTTVNKFTDDETAEMVETPNVAIFGYGMKLEDDGNYYVSMSIGKNNTCYNAVTEGETRLAYYEYSPMLSAKFERNMGARILGTIDYERTALKGFDWVTEVPGLGAGEDFTPSDVDWTKVGACSLVIKVDGIIPLG
;
A
#
# COMPACT_ATOMS: atom_id res chain seq x y z
N MET A 1 -37.88 15.45 59.33
CA MET A 1 -39.34 15.39 59.60
C MET A 1 -39.73 15.01 61.04
N LYS A 2 -38.84 14.50 61.92
CA LYS A 2 -39.22 14.03 63.28
C LYS A 2 -39.51 15.14 64.32
N LYS A 3 -39.19 16.42 64.05
CA LYS A 3 -39.38 17.53 65.01
C LYS A 3 -40.67 18.34 64.79
N THR A 4 -41.19 18.37 63.57
CA THR A 4 -42.39 19.15 63.22
C THR A 4 -43.69 18.45 63.63
N PHE A 5 -43.71 17.11 63.65
CA PHE A 5 -44.91 16.33 64.00
C PHE A 5 -45.25 16.40 65.50
N LYS A 6 -44.26 16.56 66.38
CA LYS A 6 -44.48 16.66 67.83
C LYS A 6 -45.07 18.02 68.27
N LEU A 7 -44.93 19.06 67.45
CA LEU A 7 -45.42 20.40 67.79
C LEU A 7 -46.92 20.57 67.49
N SER A 8 -47.43 19.90 66.46
CA SER A 8 -48.83 19.98 66.04
C SER A 8 -49.79 19.27 67.01
N VAL A 9 -49.36 18.13 67.59
CA VAL A 9 -50.16 17.36 68.55
C VAL A 9 -50.30 18.09 69.89
N LEU A 10 -49.31 18.90 70.28
CA LEU A 10 -49.35 19.67 71.52
C LEU A 10 -50.33 20.86 71.48
N CYS A 11 -50.57 21.43 70.29
CA CYS A 11 -51.50 22.55 70.12
C CYS A 11 -52.97 22.12 70.12
N ILE A 12 -53.28 20.88 69.73
CA ILE A 12 -54.65 20.35 69.74
C ILE A 12 -55.09 19.99 71.17
N ALA A 13 -54.17 19.55 72.03
CA ALA A 13 -54.47 19.28 73.44
C ALA A 13 -54.81 20.54 74.26
N MET A 14 -54.42 21.74 73.80
CA MET A 14 -54.65 23.00 74.54
C MET A 14 -55.94 23.73 74.15
N LEU A 15 -56.61 23.36 73.06
CA LEU A 15 -57.88 23.98 72.65
C LEU A 15 -59.12 23.26 73.20
N GLY A 16 -58.96 22.10 73.85
CA GLY A 16 -60.06 21.31 74.41
C GLY A 16 -60.49 21.63 75.84
N LEU A 17 -59.88 22.63 76.51
CA LEU A 17 -60.05 22.81 77.97
C LEU A 17 -60.77 24.09 78.44
N THR A 18 -61.40 24.87 77.56
CA THR A 18 -62.18 26.04 78.00
C THR A 18 -63.50 26.21 77.27
N ALA A 19 -64.48 25.34 77.54
CA ALA A 19 -65.91 25.66 77.57
C ALA A 19 -66.70 24.49 78.21
N CYS A 20 -67.14 24.65 79.47
CA CYS A 20 -68.21 23.85 80.09
C CYS A 20 -69.56 24.30 79.51
N SER A 21 -70.63 23.51 79.36
CA SER A 21 -71.11 22.37 80.16
C SER A 21 -72.14 21.54 79.35
N ASP A 22 -72.41 20.34 79.87
CA ASP A 22 -73.39 19.31 79.47
C ASP A 22 -72.89 18.26 78.47
N ASP A 23 -72.22 17.25 79.03
CA ASP A 23 -72.38 15.82 78.72
C ASP A 23 -72.33 15.38 77.24
N ASP A 24 -71.41 15.95 76.46
CA ASP A 24 -71.05 15.39 75.15
C ASP A 24 -69.55 15.17 75.06
N THR A 25 -69.10 14.08 75.69
CA THR A 25 -67.78 13.47 75.49
C THR A 25 -67.69 12.79 74.11
N ASP A 26 -68.26 13.40 73.06
CA ASP A 26 -68.26 12.83 71.72
C ASP A 26 -66.97 13.19 70.99
N THR A 27 -65.93 12.41 71.30
CA THR A 27 -64.62 12.47 70.62
C THR A 27 -64.61 11.72 69.29
N SER A 28 -65.73 11.10 68.88
CA SER A 28 -65.81 10.18 67.73
C SER A 28 -65.42 10.84 66.41
N GLY A 29 -65.68 12.13 66.23
CA GLY A 29 -65.30 12.87 65.01
C GLY A 29 -63.78 13.09 64.88
N LEU A 30 -63.09 13.32 66.00
CA LEU A 30 -61.63 13.44 66.04
C LEU A 30 -60.96 12.07 65.96
N GLU A 31 -61.53 11.06 66.61
CA GLU A 31 -61.06 9.67 66.54
C GLU A 31 -61.12 9.13 65.10
N ASN A 32 -62.22 9.36 64.37
CA ASN A 32 -62.33 8.98 62.96
C ASN A 32 -61.31 9.70 62.05
N GLN A 33 -61.01 10.98 62.31
CA GLN A 33 -59.99 11.71 61.55
C GLN A 33 -58.57 11.19 61.83
N ILE A 34 -58.27 10.83 63.08
CA ILE A 34 -56.99 10.23 63.46
C ILE A 34 -56.83 8.88 62.76
N GLU A 35 -57.86 8.03 62.77
CA GLU A 35 -57.85 6.74 62.08
C GLU A 35 -57.63 6.89 60.56
N GLN A 36 -58.29 7.87 59.92
CA GLN A 36 -58.07 8.15 58.50
C GLN A 36 -56.65 8.64 58.20
N LEU A 37 -56.08 9.52 59.03
CA LEU A 37 -54.71 10.01 58.86
C LEU A 37 -53.67 8.93 59.13
N GLU A 38 -53.93 8.01 60.06
CA GLU A 38 -53.09 6.83 60.30
C GLU A 38 -53.10 5.88 59.10
N ALA A 39 -54.29 5.61 58.53
CA ALA A 39 -54.42 4.81 57.32
C ALA A 39 -53.70 5.45 56.12
N GLN A 40 -53.83 6.77 55.91
CA GLN A 40 -53.14 7.49 54.84
C GLN A 40 -51.62 7.51 55.03
N ASN A 41 -51.14 7.68 56.27
CA ASN A 41 -49.70 7.61 56.56
C ASN A 41 -49.14 6.21 56.35
N ALA A 42 -49.91 5.16 56.69
CA ALA A 42 -49.52 3.79 56.40
C ALA A 42 -49.41 3.55 54.88
N GLU A 43 -50.39 4.02 54.10
CA GLU A 43 -50.36 3.90 52.63
C GLU A 43 -49.20 4.67 51.99
N LEU A 44 -48.94 5.90 52.45
CA LEU A 44 -47.81 6.71 51.98
C LEU A 44 -46.47 6.05 52.31
N ASN A 45 -46.32 5.46 53.49
CA ASN A 45 -45.11 4.73 53.85
C ASN A 45 -44.89 3.50 52.96
N THR A 46 -45.96 2.77 52.62
CA THR A 46 -45.89 1.65 51.68
C THR A 46 -45.44 2.13 50.31
N LYS A 47 -46.10 3.15 49.73
CA LYS A 47 -45.72 3.72 48.43
C LYS A 47 -44.30 4.25 48.41
N ASN A 48 -43.86 4.91 49.48
CA ASN A 48 -42.50 5.45 49.55
C ASN A 48 -41.45 4.33 49.62
N THR A 49 -41.78 3.22 50.27
CA THR A 49 -40.94 2.02 50.30
C THR A 49 -40.85 1.38 48.91
N GLU A 50 -41.97 1.26 48.21
CA GLU A 50 -42.02 0.76 46.82
C GLU A 50 -41.24 1.64 45.85
N LEU A 51 -41.39 2.96 45.94
CA LEU A 51 -40.64 3.93 45.13
C LEU A 51 -39.14 3.87 45.39
N THR A 52 -38.73 3.67 46.64
CA THR A 52 -37.32 3.52 46.99
C THR A 52 -36.75 2.26 46.35
N ALA A 53 -37.45 1.13 46.48
CA ALA A 53 -37.04 -0.13 45.86
C ALA A 53 -36.96 -0.04 44.32
N ALA A 54 -37.93 0.64 43.69
CA ALA A 54 -37.91 0.86 42.23
C ALA A 54 -36.74 1.75 41.80
N ASN A 55 -36.44 2.80 42.57
CA ASN A 55 -35.33 3.70 42.27
C ASN A 55 -33.97 3.00 42.43
N ASP A 56 -33.81 2.17 43.45
CA ASP A 56 -32.60 1.37 43.66
C ASP A 56 -32.37 0.42 42.47
N SER A 57 -33.44 -0.23 41.97
CA SER A 57 -33.37 -1.07 40.77
C SER A 57 -32.96 -0.30 39.53
N LEU A 58 -33.50 0.91 39.30
CA LEU A 58 -33.14 1.74 38.15
C LEU A 58 -31.70 2.23 38.19
N VAL A 59 -31.18 2.52 39.39
CA VAL A 59 -29.77 2.90 39.57
C VAL A 59 -28.84 1.73 39.20
N GLU A 60 -29.19 0.51 39.61
CA GLU A 60 -28.46 -0.70 39.25
C GLU A 60 -28.51 -0.98 37.74
N ASP A 61 -29.70 -0.88 37.13
CA ASP A 61 -29.88 -1.05 35.68
C ASP A 61 -29.06 -0.03 34.88
N ASN A 62 -29.04 1.23 35.31
CA ASN A 62 -28.22 2.26 34.65
C ASN A 62 -26.72 1.98 34.78
N ALA A 63 -26.25 1.56 35.95
CA ALA A 63 -24.85 1.19 36.14
C ALA A 63 -24.46 0.02 35.21
N ASN A 64 -25.33 -0.99 35.10
CA ASN A 64 -25.13 -2.13 34.20
C ASN A 64 -25.12 -1.70 32.72
N LEU A 65 -25.99 -0.77 32.31
CA LEU A 65 -26.01 -0.24 30.94
C LEU A 65 -24.73 0.53 30.61
N VAL A 66 -24.23 1.35 31.53
CA VAL A 66 -22.96 2.09 31.36
C VAL A 66 -21.80 1.12 31.19
N THR A 67 -21.67 0.13 32.07
CA THR A 67 -20.61 -0.89 31.94
C THR A 67 -20.70 -1.64 30.61
N LYS A 68 -21.91 -2.00 30.18
CA LYS A 68 -22.11 -2.69 28.91
C LYS A 68 -21.79 -1.82 27.70
N ALA A 69 -22.07 -0.52 27.77
CA ALA A 69 -21.67 0.44 26.74
C ALA A 69 -20.14 0.57 26.63
N ASP A 70 -19.44 0.66 27.77
CA ASP A 70 -17.98 0.73 27.81
C ASP A 70 -17.32 -0.55 27.28
N GLU A 71 -17.88 -1.72 27.60
CA GLU A 71 -17.44 -3.01 27.06
C GLU A 71 -17.63 -3.09 25.53
N LEU A 72 -18.77 -2.59 25.03
CA LEU A 72 -19.04 -2.55 23.58
C LEU A 72 -18.10 -1.59 22.87
N GLN A 73 -17.82 -0.42 23.46
CA GLN A 73 -16.90 0.57 22.90
C GLN A 73 -15.46 0.04 22.88
N THR A 74 -15.02 -0.61 23.97
CA THR A 74 -13.70 -1.25 24.04
C THR A 74 -13.55 -2.37 23.02
N LYS A 75 -14.61 -3.19 22.84
CA LYS A 75 -14.63 -4.21 21.78
C LYS A 75 -14.58 -3.58 20.39
N ALA A 76 -15.34 -2.52 20.13
CA ALA A 76 -15.36 -1.83 18.85
C ALA A 76 -13.99 -1.24 18.45
N VAL A 77 -13.29 -0.61 19.39
CA VAL A 77 -11.90 -0.13 19.18
C VAL A 77 -10.94 -1.28 18.88
N GLY A 78 -11.19 -2.48 19.40
CA GLY A 78 -10.44 -3.70 19.04
C GLY A 78 -10.73 -4.25 17.65
N TYR A 79 -11.84 -3.86 17.00
CA TYR A 79 -12.20 -4.24 15.63
C TYR A 79 -11.76 -3.21 14.58
N ILE A 80 -11.58 -1.94 14.94
CA ILE A 80 -11.07 -0.90 14.04
C ILE A 80 -9.54 -0.97 14.05
N SER A 81 -8.97 -1.84 13.22
CA SER A 81 -7.53 -1.97 13.05
C SER A 81 -7.02 -1.45 11.72
N THR A 82 -7.90 -0.91 10.87
CA THR A 82 -7.59 -0.50 9.50
C THR A 82 -8.25 0.83 9.15
N PHE A 83 -7.69 1.54 8.17
CA PHE A 83 -8.29 2.77 7.64
C PHE A 83 -9.68 2.55 7.04
N ALA A 84 -9.90 1.42 6.35
CA ALA A 84 -11.20 1.03 5.82
C ALA A 84 -12.29 1.00 6.91
N HIS A 85 -11.97 0.45 8.09
CA HIS A 85 -12.90 0.44 9.22
C HIS A 85 -13.17 1.84 9.78
N GLN A 86 -12.15 2.72 9.86
CA GLN A 86 -12.38 4.12 10.26
C GLN A 86 -13.31 4.86 9.29
N CYS A 87 -13.15 4.63 7.99
CA CYS A 87 -14.00 5.25 7.00
C CYS A 87 -15.42 4.70 6.98
N ALA A 88 -15.61 3.42 7.31
CA ALA A 88 -16.93 2.83 7.47
C ALA A 88 -17.75 3.55 8.57
N GLU A 89 -17.11 4.02 9.65
CA GLU A 89 -17.78 4.81 10.69
C GLU A 89 -18.23 6.20 10.20
N GLU A 90 -17.51 6.79 9.24
CA GLU A 90 -17.90 8.03 8.56
C GLU A 90 -18.92 7.79 7.42
N GLY A 91 -19.35 6.54 7.22
CA GLY A 91 -20.32 6.14 6.19
C GLY A 91 -19.70 5.90 4.81
N VAL A 92 -18.37 5.80 4.70
CA VAL A 92 -17.64 5.50 3.47
C VAL A 92 -17.09 4.08 3.54
N ASN A 93 -17.75 3.14 2.86
CA ASN A 93 -17.31 1.74 2.82
C ASN A 93 -16.41 1.48 1.61
N PHE A 94 -15.29 0.83 1.84
CA PHE A 94 -14.43 0.26 0.80
C PHE A 94 -13.64 -0.91 1.39
N ASP A 95 -13.22 -1.83 0.53
CA ASP A 95 -12.33 -2.92 0.91
C ASP A 95 -10.88 -2.49 0.76
N TYR A 96 -10.03 -2.94 1.67
CA TYR A 96 -8.58 -2.79 1.51
C TYR A 96 -8.11 -3.65 0.34
N ILE A 97 -7.34 -3.06 -0.56
CA ILE A 97 -6.67 -3.75 -1.67
C ILE A 97 -5.17 -3.75 -1.34
N ASP A 98 -4.56 -4.93 -1.20
CA ASP A 98 -3.11 -5.02 -1.07
C ASP A 98 -2.48 -4.68 -2.43
N PRO A 99 -1.76 -3.55 -2.55
CA PRO A 99 -1.17 -3.13 -3.82
C PRO A 99 0.01 -4.03 -4.23
N ASN A 100 0.42 -4.98 -3.38
CA ASN A 100 1.49 -5.94 -3.60
C ASN A 100 1.01 -7.40 -3.56
N ALA A 101 -0.31 -7.64 -3.57
CA ALA A 101 -0.84 -9.01 -3.56
C ALA A 101 -0.21 -9.84 -4.70
N PRO A 102 0.25 -11.08 -4.44
CA PRO A 102 0.61 -12.00 -5.51
C PRO A 102 -0.62 -12.17 -6.41
N ALA A 103 -0.43 -12.06 -7.73
CA ALA A 103 -1.53 -12.09 -8.67
C ALA A 103 -2.27 -13.43 -8.58
N ASP A 104 -3.40 -13.45 -7.89
CA ASP A 104 -4.49 -14.39 -8.08
C ASP A 104 -5.63 -13.63 -8.77
N GLU A 105 -6.27 -14.31 -9.73
CA GLU A 105 -7.31 -13.82 -10.64
C GLU A 105 -8.32 -12.85 -9.98
N GLU A 106 -8.21 -11.56 -10.27
CA GLU A 106 -9.29 -10.55 -10.45
C GLU A 106 -8.67 -9.17 -10.77
N PRO A 107 -9.38 -8.27 -11.47
CA PRO A 107 -8.77 -7.35 -12.42
C PRO A 107 -8.17 -6.09 -11.81
N LEU A 108 -6.89 -5.84 -12.12
CA LEU A 108 -6.17 -4.57 -11.95
C LEU A 108 -6.67 -3.47 -12.93
N VAL A 109 -7.97 -3.36 -13.18
CA VAL A 109 -8.54 -2.33 -14.07
C VAL A 109 -9.11 -1.12 -13.31
N ALA A 110 -9.29 -1.22 -11.99
CA ALA A 110 -9.87 -0.11 -11.21
C ALA A 110 -8.89 1.07 -10.96
N ALA A 111 -7.58 0.83 -10.93
CA ALA A 111 -6.59 1.82 -10.48
C ALA A 111 -6.16 2.82 -11.57
N PHE A 112 -6.14 2.38 -12.84
CA PHE A 112 -5.72 3.25 -13.95
C PHE A 112 -6.90 4.01 -14.56
N ALA A 113 -8.12 3.48 -14.46
CA ALA A 113 -9.34 4.15 -14.89
C ALA A 113 -9.80 5.24 -13.89
N SER A 114 -9.54 5.08 -12.59
CA SER A 114 -9.93 6.08 -11.57
C SER A 114 -9.02 7.30 -11.55
N ALA A 115 -7.75 7.17 -11.97
CA ALA A 115 -6.80 8.28 -12.11
C ALA A 115 -7.09 9.19 -13.33
N MET A 116 -7.99 8.78 -14.23
CA MET A 116 -8.52 9.64 -15.31
C MET A 116 -10.03 9.91 -15.20
N ALA A 117 -10.71 9.36 -14.18
CA ALA A 117 -12.15 9.57 -13.97
C ALA A 117 -12.49 10.73 -13.02
N SER A 118 -11.54 11.65 -12.78
CA SER A 118 -11.79 12.85 -12.00
C SER A 118 -11.33 14.12 -12.69
N ASP A 119 -11.62 14.25 -13.99
CA ASP A 119 -11.89 15.57 -14.54
C ASP A 119 -13.04 15.46 -15.54
N ASP A 120 -14.15 16.02 -15.11
CA ASP A 120 -15.27 16.47 -15.90
C ASP A 120 -14.75 17.08 -17.22
N CYS A 121 -14.84 16.35 -18.34
CA CYS A 121 -14.43 16.83 -19.66
C CYS A 121 -15.17 18.12 -20.06
N MET A 122 -16.30 18.45 -19.41
CA MET A 122 -16.99 19.73 -19.60
C MET A 122 -16.25 20.91 -18.97
N SER A 123 -15.38 20.70 -17.99
CA SER A 123 -14.58 21.78 -17.37
C SER A 123 -13.54 22.37 -18.34
N CYS A 124 -13.10 21.59 -19.33
CA CYS A 124 -12.15 22.00 -20.37
C CYS A 124 -12.82 22.56 -21.64
N HIS A 125 -14.16 22.51 -21.74
CA HIS A 125 -14.92 22.94 -22.92
C HIS A 125 -16.04 23.92 -22.56
N ASN A 126 -15.68 25.08 -22.01
CA ASN A 126 -16.57 26.25 -22.05
C ASN A 126 -16.58 26.85 -23.45
N TYR A 127 -17.40 26.30 -24.35
CA TYR A 127 -17.80 27.01 -25.56
C TYR A 127 -19.22 27.56 -25.37
N GLU A 128 -19.31 28.79 -24.88
CA GLU A 128 -20.51 29.61 -25.08
C GLU A 128 -20.61 29.98 -26.56
N GLY A 129 -21.22 29.12 -27.35
CA GLY A 129 -21.46 29.37 -28.77
C GLY A 129 -21.98 28.13 -29.48
N SER A 130 -23.13 28.24 -30.13
CA SER A 130 -23.87 27.13 -30.75
C SER A 130 -23.27 26.62 -32.07
N ASP A 131 -21.94 26.41 -32.15
CA ASP A 131 -21.30 25.90 -33.36
C ASP A 131 -20.22 24.83 -33.02
N PRO A 132 -20.43 23.53 -33.33
CA PRO A 132 -19.59 22.42 -32.85
C PRO A 132 -18.35 22.17 -33.73
N ALA A 133 -17.80 23.20 -34.38
CA ALA A 133 -16.93 22.99 -35.53
C ALA A 133 -15.42 22.89 -35.25
N ASN A 134 -14.93 22.92 -34.01
CA ASN A 134 -13.50 22.73 -33.72
C ASN A 134 -13.24 22.08 -32.36
N VAL A 135 -13.26 20.75 -32.32
CA VAL A 135 -12.63 19.96 -31.25
C VAL A 135 -11.16 19.72 -31.65
N PRO A 136 -10.15 19.87 -30.76
CA PRO A 136 -8.74 19.92 -31.17
C PRO A 136 -8.12 18.59 -31.63
N HIS A 137 -8.89 17.50 -31.62
CA HIS A 137 -8.40 16.15 -31.88
C HIS A 137 -9.16 15.55 -33.06
N GLY A 138 -8.95 16.12 -34.25
CA GLY A 138 -9.55 15.63 -35.50
C GLY A 138 -9.13 14.21 -35.89
N ASP A 139 -8.04 13.70 -35.30
CA ASP A 139 -7.40 12.43 -35.71
C ASP A 139 -7.67 11.23 -34.80
N TYR A 140 -8.40 11.38 -33.67
CA TYR A 140 -8.60 10.29 -32.69
C TYR A 140 -10.03 9.73 -32.59
N GLY A 141 -10.91 10.08 -33.54
CA GLY A 141 -12.24 9.47 -33.66
C GLY A 141 -13.32 10.04 -32.73
N THR A 142 -14.53 9.49 -32.84
CA THR A 142 -15.75 9.96 -32.15
C THR A 142 -15.87 9.41 -30.72
N CYS A 143 -16.56 10.11 -29.80
CA CYS A 143 -16.77 9.69 -28.40
C CYS A 143 -17.21 8.24 -28.22
N SER A 144 -18.01 7.69 -29.14
CA SER A 144 -18.43 6.28 -29.10
C SER A 144 -17.25 5.29 -29.16
N ASN A 145 -16.14 5.64 -29.82
CA ASN A 145 -14.96 4.78 -29.91
C ASN A 145 -14.24 4.60 -28.56
N CYS A 146 -14.44 5.52 -27.61
CA CYS A 146 -13.88 5.42 -26.26
C CYS A 146 -14.82 4.71 -25.27
N HIS A 147 -16.11 4.58 -25.59
CA HIS A 147 -17.13 4.01 -24.70
C HIS A 147 -17.67 2.65 -25.16
N ASP A 148 -17.49 2.28 -26.44
CA ASP A 148 -18.03 1.05 -27.02
C ASP A 148 -16.98 -0.02 -27.35
N ASN A 149 -15.74 0.08 -26.84
CA ASN A 149 -14.78 -1.01 -27.01
C ASN A 149 -14.96 -2.02 -25.87
N PRO A 150 -15.18 -3.32 -26.14
CA PRO A 150 -15.10 -4.33 -25.10
C PRO A 150 -13.70 -4.23 -24.51
N HIS A 151 -13.62 -4.20 -23.18
CA HIS A 151 -12.36 -4.33 -22.48
C HIS A 151 -11.60 -5.49 -23.15
N ASP A 152 -10.45 -5.19 -23.75
CA ASP A 152 -9.53 -6.26 -24.13
C ASP A 152 -9.01 -6.77 -22.79
N GLU A 153 -9.82 -7.64 -22.16
CA GLU A 153 -9.46 -8.49 -21.04
C GLU A 153 -8.46 -9.51 -21.56
N THR A 154 -7.33 -9.05 -22.10
CA THR A 154 -6.17 -9.92 -22.16
C THR A 154 -5.80 -10.14 -20.70
N PRO A 155 -6.04 -11.34 -20.14
CA PRO A 155 -5.67 -11.62 -18.77
C PRO A 155 -4.16 -11.35 -18.63
N PRO A 156 -3.65 -10.99 -17.44
CA PRO A 156 -2.22 -11.08 -17.21
C PRO A 156 -1.80 -12.47 -17.68
N VAL A 157 -0.95 -12.53 -18.70
CA VAL A 157 -0.45 -13.80 -19.20
C VAL A 157 0.26 -14.43 -18.02
N ASP A 158 -0.24 -15.56 -17.54
CA ASP A 158 0.47 -16.36 -16.54
C ASP A 158 1.90 -16.53 -17.07
N PRO A 159 2.91 -15.94 -16.41
CA PRO A 159 4.29 -16.02 -16.87
C PRO A 159 4.81 -17.47 -16.87
N GLY A 160 4.04 -18.41 -16.33
CA GLY A 160 4.40 -19.81 -16.19
C GLY A 160 5.18 -20.06 -14.91
N ASP A 161 5.59 -21.32 -14.74
CA ASP A 161 6.38 -21.73 -13.59
C ASP A 161 7.74 -21.01 -13.61
N PRO A 162 8.12 -20.26 -12.54
CA PRO A 162 9.41 -19.59 -12.47
C PRO A 162 10.61 -20.53 -12.63
N GLN A 163 10.45 -21.83 -12.35
CA GLN A 163 11.51 -22.83 -12.45
C GLN A 163 11.54 -23.53 -13.82
N ASP A 164 10.59 -23.26 -14.72
CA ASP A 164 10.60 -23.82 -16.08
C ASP A 164 11.55 -23.02 -16.98
N PRO A 165 12.73 -23.57 -17.33
CA PRO A 165 13.80 -22.78 -17.91
C PRO A 165 13.51 -22.42 -19.38
N THR A 166 13.50 -21.11 -19.69
CA THR A 166 13.40 -20.64 -21.09
C THR A 166 14.70 -20.92 -21.87
N PHE A 167 15.84 -20.97 -21.18
CA PHE A 167 17.16 -21.18 -21.78
C PHE A 167 17.76 -22.53 -21.34
N PRO A 168 18.62 -23.16 -22.15
CA PRO A 168 19.34 -24.36 -21.75
C PRO A 168 20.10 -24.16 -20.44
N GLN A 169 19.93 -25.09 -19.51
CA GLN A 169 20.59 -25.03 -18.19
C GLN A 169 21.98 -25.68 -18.26
N PRO A 170 22.97 -25.14 -17.55
CA PRO A 170 24.28 -25.77 -17.46
C PRO A 170 24.15 -27.15 -16.79
N GLU A 171 24.89 -28.13 -17.31
CA GLU A 171 24.99 -29.44 -16.68
C GLU A 171 25.63 -29.31 -15.28
N PRO A 172 25.08 -29.98 -14.25
CA PRO A 172 25.66 -29.95 -12.92
C PRO A 172 27.07 -30.55 -12.93
N ASP A 173 28.07 -29.75 -12.58
CA ASP A 173 29.42 -30.22 -12.29
C ASP A 173 29.74 -30.00 -10.80
N ASP A 174 29.52 -31.05 -9.99
CA ASP A 174 29.79 -31.07 -8.55
C ASP A 174 31.29 -30.92 -8.21
N THR A 175 32.18 -30.95 -9.20
CA THR A 175 33.64 -30.80 -9.01
C THR A 175 34.12 -29.36 -9.14
N LEU A 176 33.30 -28.48 -9.69
CA LEU A 176 33.59 -27.05 -9.79
C LEU A 176 33.03 -26.35 -8.55
N VAL A 177 33.91 -25.81 -7.70
CA VAL A 177 33.54 -24.57 -7.00
C VAL A 177 33.25 -23.60 -8.12
N ASP A 178 32.04 -23.06 -8.16
CA ASP A 178 31.57 -22.33 -9.31
C ASP A 178 32.30 -20.97 -9.46
N GLY A 179 33.54 -21.04 -9.94
CA GLY A 179 34.42 -19.90 -10.20
C GLY A 179 34.08 -19.20 -11.51
N LYS A 180 33.22 -19.81 -12.35
CA LYS A 180 32.65 -19.13 -13.52
C LYS A 180 31.48 -18.25 -13.13
N THR A 181 30.73 -18.58 -12.08
CA THR A 181 29.55 -17.80 -11.67
C THR A 181 29.68 -17.12 -10.28
N GLY A 182 30.73 -17.39 -9.52
CA GLY A 182 31.03 -16.77 -8.23
C GLY A 182 30.28 -17.35 -7.02
N ALA A 183 29.68 -18.54 -7.13
CA ALA A 183 28.87 -19.15 -6.09
C ALA A 183 29.69 -20.02 -5.11
N SER A 184 29.29 -20.03 -3.82
CA SER A 184 29.93 -20.85 -2.79
C SER A 184 29.25 -22.23 -2.67
N GLY A 185 29.78 -23.25 -3.35
CA GLY A 185 29.38 -24.66 -3.22
C GLY A 185 28.64 -25.23 -4.44
N SER A 186 28.13 -26.48 -4.31
CA SER A 186 27.24 -27.15 -5.29
C SER A 186 26.09 -26.23 -5.71
N PHE A 187 25.47 -26.42 -6.89
CA PHE A 187 24.35 -25.62 -7.43
C PHE A 187 23.20 -25.40 -6.43
N TYR A 188 23.39 -24.51 -5.45
CA TYR A 188 22.39 -24.16 -4.45
C TYR A 188 21.43 -23.20 -5.15
N TYR A 189 20.14 -23.38 -4.89
CA TYR A 189 19.01 -22.57 -5.38
C TYR A 189 18.36 -22.95 -6.72
N GLY A 190 18.35 -24.23 -7.12
CA GLY A 190 17.42 -24.67 -8.18
C GLY A 190 15.97 -24.22 -7.94
N THR A 191 15.46 -24.35 -6.71
CA THR A 191 14.08 -23.97 -6.35
C THR A 191 13.85 -22.49 -6.04
N GLY A 192 14.91 -21.72 -5.78
CA GLY A 192 14.83 -20.26 -5.56
C GLY A 192 15.13 -19.45 -6.83
N SER A 193 15.42 -20.12 -7.94
CA SER A 193 15.84 -19.48 -9.17
C SER A 193 14.68 -19.20 -10.10
N PHE A 194 14.63 -17.98 -10.62
CA PHE A 194 13.76 -17.61 -11.73
C PHE A 194 14.49 -17.92 -13.04
N LEU A 195 14.15 -19.05 -13.65
CA LEU A 195 14.73 -19.56 -14.90
C LEU A 195 13.84 -19.26 -16.11
N ASN A 196 12.56 -19.01 -15.88
CA ASN A 196 11.63 -18.56 -16.89
C ASN A 196 11.83 -17.06 -17.19
N ALA A 197 12.02 -16.72 -18.47
CA ALA A 197 12.30 -15.37 -18.92
C ALA A 197 11.08 -14.45 -18.87
N ASP A 198 9.87 -14.94 -19.17
CA ASP A 198 8.63 -14.17 -19.06
C ASP A 198 8.36 -13.80 -17.59
N TYR A 199 8.51 -14.78 -16.68
CA TYR A 199 8.42 -14.56 -15.24
C TYR A 199 9.44 -13.53 -14.78
N LEU A 200 10.71 -13.71 -15.14
CA LEU A 200 11.77 -12.81 -14.74
C LEU A 200 11.56 -11.39 -15.31
N ALA A 201 11.03 -11.24 -16.52
CA ALA A 201 10.73 -9.94 -17.11
C ALA A 201 9.66 -9.20 -16.29
N GLN A 202 8.61 -9.91 -15.88
CA GLN A 202 7.58 -9.35 -14.99
C GLN A 202 8.20 -8.90 -13.65
N ARG A 203 9.03 -9.74 -13.01
CA ARG A 203 9.69 -9.38 -11.72
C ARG A 203 10.65 -8.20 -11.85
N LEU A 204 11.46 -8.18 -12.91
CA LEU A 204 12.42 -7.10 -13.17
C LEU A 204 11.70 -5.77 -13.42
N ASN A 205 10.58 -5.77 -14.11
CA ASN A 205 9.84 -4.55 -14.40
C ASN A 205 8.84 -4.18 -13.28
N GLY A 206 8.57 -5.11 -12.37
CA GLY A 206 7.68 -4.95 -11.23
C GLY A 206 8.17 -3.93 -10.19
N SER A 207 7.22 -3.31 -9.50
CA SER A 207 7.46 -2.40 -8.38
C SER A 207 6.60 -2.80 -7.18
N ILE A 208 7.16 -2.73 -5.99
CA ILE A 208 6.45 -2.70 -4.71
C ILE A 208 5.87 -1.30 -4.55
N TYR A 209 4.58 -1.23 -4.28
CA TYR A 209 3.87 0.00 -3.96
C TYR A 209 3.66 0.06 -2.45
N ASN A 210 4.11 1.14 -1.84
CA ASN A 210 3.87 1.44 -0.44
C ASN A 210 3.05 2.73 -0.35
N TYR A 211 1.93 2.68 0.37
CA TYR A 211 1.08 3.83 0.63
C TYR A 211 1.19 4.21 2.10
N GLU A 212 1.54 5.47 2.37
CA GLU A 212 1.72 5.98 3.72
C GLU A 212 1.11 7.37 3.91
N TRP A 213 0.81 7.72 5.16
CA TRP A 213 0.41 9.07 5.54
C TRP A 213 1.63 9.99 5.62
N LYS A 214 1.65 11.03 4.79
CA LYS A 214 2.68 12.06 4.82
C LYS A 214 2.14 13.35 5.40
N GLU A 215 2.70 13.79 6.52
CA GLU A 215 2.37 15.08 7.13
C GLU A 215 2.73 16.21 6.17
N VAL A 216 1.80 17.15 5.99
CA VAL A 216 1.96 18.36 5.17
C VAL A 216 1.50 19.58 5.94
N SER A 217 1.89 20.77 5.47
CA SER A 217 1.58 22.04 6.16
C SER A 217 1.21 23.18 5.21
N ASP A 218 1.11 22.89 3.91
CA ASP A 218 0.82 23.81 2.81
C ASP A 218 -0.67 23.86 2.44
N GLY A 219 -1.53 23.14 3.16
CA GLY A 219 -2.98 23.14 2.91
C GLY A 219 -3.44 22.17 1.82
N SER A 220 -2.55 21.30 1.31
CA SER A 220 -2.86 20.34 0.25
C SER A 220 -3.41 19.00 0.75
N GLY A 221 -3.51 18.79 2.06
CA GLY A 221 -3.84 17.50 2.67
C GLY A 221 -5.19 17.44 3.38
N ALA A 222 -5.53 16.25 3.86
CA ALA A 222 -6.69 16.01 4.70
C ALA A 222 -6.37 16.34 6.17
N LYS A 223 -7.17 17.23 6.77
CA LYS A 223 -7.15 17.50 8.23
C LYS A 223 -8.17 16.70 9.02
N THR A 224 -9.12 16.06 8.34
CA THR A 224 -10.22 15.34 8.98
C THR A 224 -10.35 13.96 8.37
N LEU A 225 -10.80 12.99 9.17
CA LEU A 225 -11.08 11.63 8.72
C LEU A 225 -12.05 11.64 7.53
N LYS A 226 -13.11 12.46 7.58
CA LYS A 226 -14.05 12.62 6.48
C LYS A 226 -13.40 13.05 5.16
N THR A 227 -12.44 13.98 5.22
CA THR A 227 -11.67 14.37 4.03
C THR A 227 -10.74 13.24 3.57
N ALA A 228 -10.08 12.57 4.51
CA ALA A 228 -9.17 11.46 4.21
C ALA A 228 -9.89 10.28 3.53
N CYS A 229 -11.10 9.94 3.97
CA CYS A 229 -11.93 8.88 3.38
C CYS A 229 -12.42 9.21 1.97
N GLY A 230 -12.30 10.46 1.52
CA GLY A 230 -12.63 10.88 0.15
C GLY A 230 -11.43 10.89 -0.80
N LEU A 231 -10.22 10.61 -0.33
CA LEU A 231 -9.02 10.65 -1.17
C LEU A 231 -9.01 9.50 -2.20
N GLN A 232 -8.40 9.75 -3.36
CA GLN A 232 -8.06 8.70 -4.33
C GLN A 232 -6.98 7.79 -3.79
N ASN A 233 -6.96 6.51 -4.17
CA ASN A 233 -5.99 5.50 -3.73
C ASN A 233 -6.06 5.17 -2.22
N ARG A 234 -7.14 5.55 -1.55
CA ARG A 234 -7.40 5.25 -0.13
C ARG A 234 -7.53 3.76 0.15
N GLU A 235 -7.99 3.00 -0.84
CA GLU A 235 -8.17 1.55 -0.81
C GLU A 235 -6.86 0.80 -0.56
N TYR A 236 -5.72 1.41 -0.87
CA TYR A 236 -4.38 0.82 -0.66
C TYR A 236 -3.76 1.17 0.70
N MET A 237 -4.44 1.96 1.54
CA MET A 237 -3.94 2.33 2.87
C MET A 237 -4.29 1.28 3.91
N ALA A 238 -3.27 0.62 4.45
CA ALA A 238 -3.42 -0.23 5.62
C ALA A 238 -3.55 0.59 6.92
N ASP A 239 -2.74 1.65 7.04
CA ASP A 239 -2.61 2.43 8.26
C ASP A 239 -3.77 3.41 8.48
N MET A 240 -4.28 3.43 9.72
CA MET A 240 -5.30 4.37 10.16
C MET A 240 -4.88 5.84 9.94
N PHE A 241 -5.86 6.68 9.61
CA PHE A 241 -5.66 8.13 9.55
C PHE A 241 -5.30 8.65 10.95
N PRO A 242 -4.21 9.43 11.10
CA PRO A 242 -3.78 9.94 12.40
C PRO A 242 -4.80 10.90 13.01
N ASN A 243 -5.11 10.70 14.29
CA ASN A 243 -6.00 11.59 15.05
C ASN A 243 -5.19 12.56 15.95
N ASP A 244 -4.26 13.29 15.36
CA ASP A 244 -3.40 14.25 16.08
C ASP A 244 -3.66 15.72 15.68
N GLY A 245 -4.67 15.95 14.82
CA GLY A 245 -5.09 17.28 14.38
C GLY A 245 -4.20 17.91 13.31
N LYS A 246 -3.21 17.17 12.80
CA LYS A 246 -2.36 17.63 11.69
C LYS A 246 -2.98 17.30 10.34
N GLU A 247 -2.32 17.78 9.30
CA GLU A 247 -2.73 17.60 7.92
C GLU A 247 -1.89 16.53 7.24
N TYR A 248 -2.53 15.58 6.58
CA TYR A 248 -1.86 14.47 5.92
C TYR A 248 -2.35 14.30 4.50
N GLN A 249 -1.43 13.95 3.60
CA GLN A 249 -1.77 13.48 2.27
C GLN A 249 -1.35 12.01 2.11
N LEU A 250 -1.98 11.33 1.16
CA LEU A 250 -1.53 10.01 0.74
C LEU A 250 -0.24 10.15 -0.07
N SER A 251 0.78 9.44 0.37
CA SER A 251 2.06 9.33 -0.34
C SER A 251 2.19 7.92 -0.86
N ALA A 252 2.29 7.78 -2.19
CA ALA A 252 2.60 6.52 -2.83
C ALA A 252 4.10 6.49 -3.17
N ILE A 253 4.83 5.57 -2.54
CA ILE A 253 6.23 5.29 -2.83
C ILE A 253 6.27 3.98 -3.60
N LYS A 254 6.90 3.97 -4.77
CA LYS A 254 7.14 2.76 -5.55
C LYS A 254 8.63 2.44 -5.61
N ASN A 255 9.01 1.21 -5.32
CA ASN A 255 10.39 0.72 -5.43
C ASN A 255 10.42 -0.61 -6.18
N GLN A 256 11.50 -0.88 -6.91
CA GLN A 256 11.63 -2.17 -7.61
C GLN A 256 11.75 -3.33 -6.60
N MET A 257 11.16 -4.48 -6.92
CA MET A 257 10.97 -5.60 -5.98
C MET A 257 12.27 -6.27 -5.51
N GLY A 258 13.36 -6.10 -6.24
CA GLY A 258 14.64 -6.77 -5.96
C GLY A 258 15.85 -5.92 -6.29
N ALA A 259 16.99 -6.32 -5.73
CA ALA A 259 18.29 -5.76 -6.02
C ALA A 259 18.75 -6.18 -7.42
N LYS A 260 19.29 -5.22 -8.17
CA LYS A 260 19.76 -5.39 -9.53
C LYS A 260 21.25 -5.09 -9.59
N LEU A 261 22.03 -6.11 -9.91
CA LEU A 261 23.49 -6.01 -10.05
C LEU A 261 23.89 -6.18 -11.50
N VAL A 262 24.87 -5.40 -11.93
CA VAL A 262 25.50 -5.46 -13.25
C VAL A 262 26.97 -5.74 -13.02
N THR A 263 27.44 -6.88 -13.53
CA THR A 263 28.82 -7.30 -13.47
C THR A 263 29.42 -7.28 -14.87
N THR A 264 30.55 -6.61 -14.98
CA THR A 264 31.36 -6.48 -16.21
C THR A 264 32.79 -6.91 -15.90
N VAL A 265 33.55 -7.30 -16.91
CA VAL A 265 34.96 -7.66 -16.73
C VAL A 265 35.82 -6.44 -17.10
N ASN A 266 36.72 -6.06 -16.20
CA ASN A 266 37.78 -5.11 -16.50
C ASN A 266 39.05 -5.90 -16.85
N LYS A 267 39.59 -5.69 -18.04
CA LYS A 267 40.83 -6.33 -18.51
C LYS A 267 41.92 -5.27 -18.64
N PHE A 268 43.03 -5.46 -17.94
CA PHE A 268 44.19 -4.57 -18.02
C PHE A 268 45.49 -5.37 -17.94
N THR A 269 46.56 -4.82 -18.49
CA THR A 269 47.91 -5.35 -18.25
C THR A 269 48.40 -4.79 -16.92
N ASP A 270 48.79 -5.66 -16.01
CA ASP A 270 49.37 -5.26 -14.73
C ASP A 270 50.79 -4.71 -14.96
N ASP A 271 51.03 -3.47 -14.52
CA ASP A 271 52.28 -2.75 -14.79
C ASP A 271 53.51 -3.38 -14.09
N GLU A 272 53.31 -4.15 -13.02
CA GLU A 272 54.39 -4.77 -12.24
C GLU A 272 54.77 -6.15 -12.79
N THR A 273 53.79 -6.93 -13.21
CA THR A 273 53.94 -8.32 -13.66
C THR A 273 53.95 -8.46 -15.19
N ALA A 274 53.50 -7.43 -15.92
CA ALA A 274 53.24 -7.44 -17.36
C ALA A 274 52.26 -8.54 -17.81
N GLU A 275 51.48 -9.09 -16.88
CA GLU A 275 50.47 -10.11 -17.17
C GLU A 275 49.11 -9.46 -17.43
N MET A 276 48.29 -10.11 -18.26
CA MET A 276 46.89 -9.72 -18.43
C MET A 276 46.10 -10.14 -17.19
N VAL A 277 45.51 -9.16 -16.51
CA VAL A 277 44.68 -9.36 -15.33
C VAL A 277 43.22 -9.04 -15.68
N GLU A 278 42.33 -9.92 -15.25
CA GLU A 278 40.88 -9.73 -15.33
C GLU A 278 40.32 -9.54 -13.93
N THR A 279 39.57 -8.45 -13.71
CA THR A 279 38.91 -8.17 -12.43
C THR A 279 37.42 -7.88 -12.65
N PRO A 280 36.53 -8.37 -11.77
CA PRO A 280 35.12 -8.05 -11.88
C PRO A 280 34.86 -6.60 -11.46
N ASN A 281 34.08 -5.87 -12.26
CA ASN A 281 33.48 -4.59 -11.89
C ASN A 281 31.98 -4.80 -11.68
N VAL A 282 31.52 -4.63 -10.44
CA VAL A 282 30.12 -4.82 -10.03
C VAL A 282 29.50 -3.47 -9.68
N ALA A 283 28.34 -3.19 -10.26
CA ALA A 283 27.58 -1.96 -10.01
C ALA A 283 26.09 -2.25 -9.82
N ILE A 284 25.36 -1.30 -9.25
CA ILE A 284 23.91 -1.38 -9.04
C ILE A 284 23.26 -0.32 -9.92
N PHE A 285 22.49 -0.78 -10.91
CA PHE A 285 21.73 0.07 -11.82
C PHE A 285 20.32 -0.48 -12.01
N GLY A 286 19.36 0.41 -12.24
CA GLY A 286 18.04 0.01 -12.70
C GLY A 286 18.12 -0.47 -14.15
N TYR A 287 17.70 -1.71 -14.40
CA TYR A 287 17.54 -2.26 -15.74
C TYR A 287 16.21 -2.98 -15.86
N GLY A 288 15.59 -2.93 -17.03
CA GLY A 288 14.37 -3.68 -17.36
C GLY A 288 14.66 -4.79 -18.35
N MET A 289 13.77 -5.77 -18.48
CA MET A 289 13.87 -6.83 -19.48
C MET A 289 12.59 -6.93 -20.30
N LYS A 290 12.71 -7.15 -21.61
CA LYS A 290 11.55 -7.33 -22.50
C LYS A 290 11.82 -8.36 -23.58
N LEU A 291 10.78 -9.09 -23.97
CA LEU A 291 10.75 -9.86 -25.21
C LEU A 291 10.48 -8.89 -26.38
N GLU A 292 11.24 -9.00 -27.45
CA GLU A 292 11.06 -8.18 -28.66
C GLU A 292 10.50 -9.03 -29.80
N ASP A 293 10.06 -8.38 -30.89
CA ASP A 293 9.42 -9.02 -32.04
C ASP A 293 10.27 -10.08 -32.76
N ASP A 294 11.59 -10.06 -32.56
CA ASP A 294 12.52 -11.06 -33.08
C ASP A 294 12.57 -12.36 -32.26
N GLY A 295 11.77 -12.45 -31.19
CA GLY A 295 11.69 -13.59 -30.30
C GLY A 295 12.83 -13.69 -29.27
N ASN A 296 13.67 -12.68 -29.13
CA ASN A 296 14.74 -12.64 -28.14
C ASN A 296 14.42 -11.68 -26.99
N TYR A 297 14.99 -11.98 -25.83
CA TYR A 297 14.91 -11.12 -24.66
C TYR A 297 16.06 -10.13 -24.64
N TYR A 298 15.75 -8.91 -24.24
CA TYR A 298 16.69 -7.82 -24.14
C TYR A 298 16.58 -7.12 -22.80
N VAL A 299 17.73 -6.87 -22.19
CA VAL A 299 17.87 -6.00 -21.03
C VAL A 299 18.31 -4.61 -21.49
N SER A 300 17.64 -3.58 -21.02
CA SER A 300 17.97 -2.19 -21.35
C SER A 300 18.25 -1.36 -20.11
N MET A 301 19.27 -0.50 -20.18
CA MET A 301 19.57 0.49 -19.15
C MET A 301 20.21 1.74 -19.72
N SER A 302 19.98 2.89 -19.07
CA SER A 302 20.64 4.15 -19.43
C SER A 302 21.49 4.62 -18.25
N ILE A 303 22.80 4.73 -18.44
CA ILE A 303 23.76 5.06 -17.40
C ILE A 303 24.73 6.15 -17.88
N GLY A 304 25.30 6.90 -16.94
CA GLY A 304 26.38 7.83 -17.24
C GLY A 304 27.65 7.10 -17.63
N LYS A 305 28.57 7.77 -18.33
CA LYS A 305 29.88 7.22 -18.62
C LYS A 305 30.59 6.82 -17.32
N ASN A 306 30.86 5.53 -17.18
CA ASN A 306 31.55 4.91 -16.05
C ASN A 306 32.20 3.60 -16.50
N ASN A 307 32.84 2.89 -15.58
CA ASN A 307 33.50 1.61 -15.86
C ASN A 307 32.54 0.54 -16.39
N THR A 308 31.29 0.49 -15.91
CA THR A 308 30.29 -0.46 -16.40
C THR A 308 29.95 -0.19 -17.86
N CYS A 309 29.71 1.06 -18.24
CA CYS A 309 29.52 1.40 -19.65
C CYS A 309 30.76 1.04 -20.48
N TYR A 310 31.94 1.47 -20.04
CA TYR A 310 33.18 1.22 -20.76
C TYR A 310 33.43 -0.27 -20.98
N ASN A 311 33.35 -1.06 -19.92
CA ASN A 311 33.61 -2.49 -19.98
C ASN A 311 32.54 -3.23 -20.78
N ALA A 312 31.25 -2.89 -20.60
CA ALA A 312 30.18 -3.54 -21.35
C ALA A 312 30.36 -3.34 -22.86
N VAL A 313 30.62 -2.09 -23.29
CA VAL A 313 30.83 -1.77 -24.71
C VAL A 313 32.16 -2.31 -25.22
N THR A 314 33.22 -2.34 -24.42
CA THR A 314 34.55 -2.76 -24.91
C THR A 314 34.66 -4.28 -25.02
N GLU A 315 34.12 -4.99 -24.03
CA GLU A 315 34.23 -6.45 -23.94
C GLU A 315 33.04 -7.17 -24.58
N GLY A 316 31.92 -6.49 -24.79
CA GLY A 316 30.70 -7.03 -25.37
C GLY A 316 29.92 -7.96 -24.45
N GLU A 317 30.47 -8.40 -23.32
CA GLU A 317 29.82 -9.34 -22.40
C GLU A 317 29.39 -8.64 -21.10
N THR A 318 28.20 -8.98 -20.62
CA THR A 318 27.68 -8.51 -19.33
C THR A 318 26.98 -9.64 -18.57
N ARG A 319 27.17 -9.67 -17.26
CA ARG A 319 26.46 -10.58 -16.36
C ARG A 319 25.58 -9.78 -15.42
N LEU A 320 24.30 -10.05 -15.42
CA LEU A 320 23.34 -9.36 -14.56
C LEU A 320 22.88 -10.32 -13.47
N ALA A 321 22.58 -9.80 -12.29
CA ALA A 321 21.92 -10.56 -11.25
C ALA A 321 20.71 -9.80 -10.74
N TYR A 322 19.62 -10.53 -10.55
CA TYR A 322 18.43 -10.06 -9.87
C TYR A 322 18.28 -10.87 -8.59
N TYR A 323 18.03 -10.18 -7.48
CA TYR A 323 17.96 -10.82 -6.18
C TYR A 323 16.84 -10.22 -5.33
N GLU A 324 16.01 -11.09 -4.78
CA GLU A 324 14.94 -10.78 -3.86
C GLU A 324 15.17 -11.47 -2.53
N TYR A 325 14.86 -10.74 -1.45
CA TYR A 325 14.95 -11.24 -0.09
C TYR A 325 13.63 -11.05 0.64
N SER A 326 13.01 -12.15 1.08
CA SER A 326 11.79 -12.11 1.90
C SER A 326 12.09 -12.42 3.37
N PRO A 327 12.11 -11.41 4.27
CA PRO A 327 12.39 -11.64 5.69
C PRO A 327 11.33 -12.47 6.40
N MET A 328 10.15 -12.66 5.78
CA MET A 328 9.02 -13.39 6.36
C MET A 328 9.14 -14.91 6.21
N LEU A 329 10.03 -15.39 5.32
CA LEU A 329 10.19 -16.81 5.04
C LEU A 329 11.33 -17.43 5.85
N SER A 330 11.10 -18.62 6.39
CA SER A 330 12.02 -19.27 7.33
C SER A 330 13.09 -20.12 6.64
N ALA A 331 12.77 -20.75 5.51
CA ALA A 331 13.73 -21.54 4.73
C ALA A 331 14.65 -20.64 3.90
N LYS A 332 15.95 -20.98 3.84
CA LYS A 332 16.95 -20.16 3.13
C LYS A 332 16.63 -20.04 1.64
N PHE A 333 16.27 -21.13 0.97
CA PHE A 333 16.00 -21.14 -0.47
C PHE A 333 14.67 -20.47 -0.85
N GLU A 334 13.71 -20.37 0.08
CA GLU A 334 12.45 -19.64 -0.12
C GLU A 334 12.64 -18.14 0.13
N ARG A 335 13.53 -17.80 1.06
CA ARG A 335 13.85 -16.42 1.42
C ARG A 335 14.77 -15.72 0.42
N ASN A 336 15.60 -16.47 -0.29
CA ASN A 336 16.58 -15.95 -1.25
C ASN A 336 16.15 -16.40 -2.63
N MET A 337 15.59 -15.47 -3.41
CA MET A 337 15.10 -15.76 -4.75
C MET A 337 15.77 -14.85 -5.76
N GLY A 338 15.81 -15.25 -7.03
CA GLY A 338 16.41 -14.40 -8.05
C GLY A 338 16.90 -15.15 -9.27
N ALA A 339 17.71 -14.48 -10.07
CA ALA A 339 18.25 -15.04 -11.30
C ALA A 339 19.62 -14.45 -11.61
N ARG A 340 20.41 -15.19 -12.37
CA ARG A 340 21.58 -14.66 -13.08
C ARG A 340 21.30 -14.68 -14.56
N ILE A 341 21.56 -13.56 -15.21
CA ILE A 341 21.30 -13.33 -16.62
C ILE A 341 22.65 -13.13 -17.30
N LEU A 342 22.92 -13.96 -18.29
CA LEU A 342 24.09 -13.84 -19.15
C LEU A 342 23.63 -13.08 -20.41
N GLY A 343 24.42 -12.12 -20.85
CA GLY A 343 24.08 -11.40 -22.07
C GLY A 343 25.26 -10.75 -22.76
N THR A 344 25.02 -10.45 -24.02
CA THR A 344 25.96 -9.80 -24.93
C THR A 344 25.39 -8.46 -25.36
N ILE A 345 26.22 -7.44 -25.48
CA ILE A 345 25.81 -6.14 -26.00
C ILE A 345 25.31 -6.29 -27.44
N ASP A 346 24.09 -5.81 -27.64
CA ASP A 346 23.54 -5.57 -28.98
C ASP A 346 24.02 -4.18 -29.41
N TYR A 347 25.09 -4.15 -30.21
CA TYR A 347 25.69 -2.89 -30.68
C TYR A 347 24.74 -2.10 -31.59
N GLU A 348 23.91 -2.78 -32.38
CA GLU A 348 22.94 -2.13 -33.27
C GLU A 348 21.85 -1.40 -32.47
N ARG A 349 21.42 -1.94 -31.33
CA ARG A 349 20.40 -1.31 -30.48
C ARG A 349 20.96 -0.40 -29.39
N THR A 350 22.26 -0.50 -29.11
CA THR A 350 22.94 0.33 -28.12
C THR A 350 23.22 1.71 -28.70
N ALA A 351 23.09 2.75 -27.88
CA ALA A 351 23.43 4.12 -28.28
C ALA A 351 24.38 4.77 -27.27
N LEU A 352 25.43 5.43 -27.77
CA LEU A 352 26.35 6.24 -26.99
C LEU A 352 26.00 7.71 -27.16
N LYS A 353 25.84 8.42 -26.05
CA LYS A 353 25.38 9.80 -26.00
C LYS A 353 26.47 10.72 -25.49
N GLY A 354 26.42 11.98 -25.90
CA GLY A 354 27.30 13.05 -25.43
C GLY A 354 27.09 13.40 -23.96
N PHE A 355 27.80 14.43 -23.49
CA PHE A 355 27.73 14.92 -22.10
C PHE A 355 26.38 15.52 -21.70
N ASP A 356 25.51 15.80 -22.68
CA ASP A 356 24.14 16.23 -22.45
C ASP A 356 23.17 15.06 -22.20
N TRP A 357 23.63 13.81 -22.33
CA TRP A 357 22.86 12.56 -22.16
C TRP A 357 21.68 12.39 -23.14
N VAL A 358 21.58 13.26 -24.14
CA VAL A 358 20.46 13.31 -25.08
C VAL A 358 20.96 13.12 -26.50
N THR A 359 21.99 13.86 -26.89
CA THR A 359 22.50 13.84 -28.26
C THR A 359 23.37 12.60 -28.48
N GLU A 360 23.06 11.80 -29.48
CA GLU A 360 23.87 10.66 -29.87
C GLU A 360 25.23 11.11 -30.41
N VAL A 361 26.29 10.37 -30.08
CA VAL A 361 27.60 10.57 -30.69
C VAL A 361 27.49 10.08 -32.13
N PRO A 362 27.87 10.89 -33.14
CA PRO A 362 27.70 10.51 -34.54
C PRO A 362 28.35 9.16 -34.89
N GLY A 363 27.58 8.25 -35.48
CA GLY A 363 28.03 6.89 -35.84
C GLY A 363 27.93 5.86 -34.71
N LEU A 364 27.42 6.25 -33.53
CA LEU A 364 27.27 5.41 -32.34
C LEU A 364 25.82 5.49 -31.77
N GLY A 365 24.85 5.91 -32.58
CA GLY A 365 23.43 6.00 -32.23
C GLY A 365 22.69 4.66 -32.40
N ALA A 366 21.47 4.58 -31.85
CA ALA A 366 20.67 3.37 -32.00
C ALA A 366 20.25 3.17 -33.47
N GLY A 367 20.47 1.96 -33.99
CA GLY A 367 20.30 1.59 -35.39
C GLY A 367 21.56 1.81 -36.25
N GLU A 368 22.65 2.31 -35.65
CA GLU A 368 23.95 2.41 -36.30
C GLU A 368 24.83 1.20 -35.91
N ASP A 369 25.48 0.57 -36.87
CA ASP A 369 26.39 -0.55 -36.61
C ASP A 369 27.78 0.01 -36.25
N PHE A 370 28.20 -0.20 -35.00
CA PHE A 370 29.52 0.21 -34.52
C PHE A 370 30.22 -0.91 -33.75
N THR A 371 31.54 -0.87 -33.76
CA THR A 371 32.39 -1.77 -33.00
C THR A 371 33.08 -1.04 -31.85
N PRO A 372 33.59 -1.76 -30.84
CA PRO A 372 34.33 -1.14 -29.73
C PRO A 372 35.48 -0.23 -30.17
N SER A 373 36.15 -0.58 -31.28
CA SER A 373 37.25 0.20 -31.84
C SER A 373 36.85 1.55 -32.44
N ASP A 374 35.56 1.75 -32.74
CA ASP A 374 35.04 3.00 -33.32
C ASP A 374 34.78 4.06 -32.24
N VAL A 375 34.79 3.66 -30.96
CA VAL A 375 34.35 4.50 -29.85
C VAL A 375 35.46 5.45 -29.38
N ASP A 376 35.29 6.74 -29.71
CA ASP A 376 36.05 7.82 -29.08
C ASP A 376 35.44 8.17 -27.72
N TRP A 377 35.94 7.52 -26.67
CA TRP A 377 35.48 7.74 -25.30
C TRP A 377 35.59 9.18 -24.81
N THR A 378 36.35 10.08 -25.47
CA THR A 378 36.39 11.49 -25.08
C THR A 378 35.11 12.26 -25.42
N LYS A 379 34.29 11.72 -26.32
CA LYS A 379 33.01 12.30 -26.77
C LYS A 379 31.79 11.71 -26.06
N VAL A 380 31.96 10.58 -25.38
CA VAL A 380 30.88 9.87 -24.70
C VAL A 380 30.67 10.44 -23.30
N GLY A 381 29.43 10.80 -22.97
CA GLY A 381 28.98 11.22 -21.64
C GLY A 381 28.01 10.25 -20.98
N ALA A 382 27.27 9.47 -21.76
CA ALA A 382 26.31 8.46 -21.28
C ALA A 382 26.11 7.33 -22.28
N CYS A 383 25.51 6.23 -21.82
CA CYS A 383 25.36 5.00 -22.57
C CYS A 383 23.95 4.45 -22.35
N SER A 384 23.22 4.29 -23.45
CA SER A 384 21.95 3.58 -23.51
C SER A 384 22.24 2.16 -23.97
N LEU A 385 22.54 1.28 -23.02
CA LEU A 385 22.98 -0.09 -23.27
C LEU A 385 21.77 -0.98 -23.54
N VAL A 386 21.86 -1.79 -24.59
CA VAL A 386 20.95 -2.88 -24.88
C VAL A 386 21.74 -4.17 -24.89
N ILE A 387 21.35 -5.11 -24.03
CA ILE A 387 22.01 -6.39 -23.81
C ILE A 387 21.05 -7.48 -24.26
N LYS A 388 21.42 -8.26 -25.25
CA LYS A 388 20.71 -9.48 -25.62
C LYS A 388 20.91 -10.52 -24.54
N VAL A 389 19.84 -11.15 -24.07
CA VAL A 389 19.90 -12.25 -23.11
C VAL A 389 20.28 -13.54 -23.83
N ASP A 390 21.43 -14.08 -23.48
CA ASP A 390 21.95 -15.33 -24.03
C ASP A 390 21.62 -16.54 -23.15
N GLY A 391 21.36 -16.30 -21.86
CA GLY A 391 21.00 -17.36 -20.93
C GLY A 391 20.51 -16.84 -19.59
N ILE A 392 19.66 -17.62 -18.94
CA ILE A 392 19.26 -17.45 -17.55
C ILE A 392 19.69 -18.71 -16.79
N ILE A 393 20.50 -18.53 -15.76
CA ILE A 393 21.06 -19.64 -14.96
C ILE A 393 20.66 -19.47 -13.50
N PRO A 394 20.71 -20.56 -12.70
CA PRO A 394 20.29 -20.52 -11.31
C PRO A 394 21.05 -19.46 -10.52
N LEU A 395 20.39 -18.79 -9.59
CA LEU A 395 21.03 -18.06 -8.51
C LEU A 395 21.94 -19.05 -7.76
N GLY A 396 23.16 -18.68 -7.39
CA GLY A 396 24.14 -19.59 -6.77
C GLY A 396 24.61 -19.12 -5.40
#